data_AF-A0A522XB68-F1
#
_entry.id   AF-A0A522XB68-F1
#
_cell.length_a   1.000
_cell.length_b   1.000
_cell.length_c   1.000
_cell.angle_alpha   90.00
_cell.angle_beta   90.00
_cell.angle_gamma   90.00
#
_symmetry.space_group_name_H-M   'P 1'
#
loop_
_entity.id
_entity.type
_entity.pdbx_description
1 polymer ?
#
loop_
_entity_poly.entity_id
_entity_poly.type
_entity_poly.pdbx_seq_one_letter_code
_entity_poly.pdbx_strand_id
1 'polypeptide(L)'
;MTHYAPLVSILVTLALTFILTTGKAGIIVQDIPNERSLHDKPVPRVGGIALMAGVMSGWMLLVGSLAWWIVLPASGLFMLSLLDDVRGLSPQTRLFGHLLAALAMVSGAGVTLLWFIPVLLFAAWMTNLYNFMDGSDGLAGGMA
;
A
#
# COMPACT_ATOMS: atom_id res chain seq x y z
N MET A 1 -4.18 16.18 -20.55
CA MET A 1 -3.88 16.25 -19.09
C MET A 1 -3.58 14.88 -18.52
N THR A 2 -4.29 13.84 -18.96
CA THR A 2 -4.06 12.43 -18.60
C THR A 2 -2.63 11.94 -18.82
N HIS A 3 -1.95 12.40 -19.88
CA HIS A 3 -0.56 12.02 -20.18
C HIS A 3 0.48 12.56 -19.19
N TYR A 4 0.13 13.56 -18.36
CA TYR A 4 0.98 14.06 -17.29
C TYR A 4 0.80 13.28 -15.98
N ALA A 5 -0.19 12.38 -15.88
CA ALA A 5 -0.48 11.66 -14.63
C ALA A 5 0.72 10.89 -14.05
N PRO A 6 1.54 10.17 -14.85
CA PRO A 6 2.73 9.50 -14.33
C PRO A 6 3.75 10.50 -13.78
N LEU A 7 3.97 11.63 -14.47
CA LEU A 7 4.91 12.67 -14.04
C LEU A 7 4.45 13.33 -12.74
N VAL A 8 3.16 13.65 -12.63
CA VAL A 8 2.59 14.23 -11.39
C VAL A 8 2.70 13.24 -10.23
N SER A 9 2.38 11.96 -10.45
CA SER A 9 2.52 10.91 -9.43
C SER A 9 3.96 10.79 -8.93
N ILE A 10 4.94 10.76 -9.84
CA ILE A 10 6.37 10.70 -9.49
C ILE A 10 6.78 11.95 -8.69
N LEU A 11 6.44 13.14 -9.17
CA LEU A 11 6.82 14.39 -8.51
C LEU A 11 6.22 14.52 -7.10
N VAL A 12 4.94 14.15 -6.94
CA VAL A 12 4.26 14.15 -5.64
C VAL A 12 4.91 13.13 -4.70
N THR A 13 5.17 11.91 -5.19
CA THR A 13 5.82 10.86 -4.39
C THR A 13 7.22 11.30 -3.95
N LEU A 14 8.03 11.83 -4.85
CA LEU A 14 9.40 12.28 -4.55
C LEU A 14 9.40 13.44 -3.55
N ALA A 15 8.56 14.44 -3.78
CA ALA A 15 8.47 15.61 -2.90
C ALA A 15 8.04 15.20 -1.48
N LEU A 16 6.99 14.38 -1.36
CA LEU A 16 6.50 13.92 -0.05
C LEU A 16 7.48 12.97 0.62
N THR A 17 8.12 12.06 -0.12
CA THR A 17 9.16 11.19 0.45
C THR A 17 10.28 12.02 1.04
N PHE A 18 10.78 13.02 0.30
CA PHE A 18 11.82 13.93 0.79
C PHE A 18 11.36 14.69 2.04
N ILE A 19 10.18 15.31 2.01
CA ILE A 19 9.64 16.08 3.15
C ILE A 19 9.45 15.18 4.39
N LEU A 20 8.87 14.00 4.22
CA LEU A 20 8.56 13.10 5.33
C LEU A 20 9.82 12.48 5.94
N THR A 21 10.80 12.09 5.12
CA THR A 21 12.05 11.45 5.59
C THR A 21 13.02 12.44 6.23
N THR A 22 13.09 13.68 5.72
CA THR A 22 13.93 14.75 6.31
C THR A 22 13.24 15.52 7.44
N GLY A 23 11.92 15.42 7.52
CA GLY A 23 11.10 16.10 8.52
C GLY A 23 10.98 15.33 9.83
N LYS A 24 10.24 15.92 10.79
CA LYS A 24 10.00 15.32 12.11
C LYS A 24 9.30 13.96 12.03
N ALA A 25 8.47 13.73 11.01
CA ALA A 25 7.72 12.48 10.85
C ALA A 25 8.65 11.27 10.66
N GLY A 26 9.68 11.39 9.83
CA GLY A 26 10.69 10.34 9.64
C GLY A 26 11.62 10.15 10.85
N ILE A 27 11.64 11.10 11.78
CA ILE A 27 12.35 10.96 13.07
C ILE A 27 11.48 10.23 14.10
N ILE A 28 10.15 10.46 14.09
CA ILE A 28 9.22 9.92 15.09
C ILE A 28 8.80 8.47 14.76
N VAL A 29 8.57 8.17 13.48
CA VAL A 29 8.11 6.84 13.03
C VAL A 29 9.26 6.12 12.35
N GLN A 30 10.06 5.42 13.15
CA GLN A 30 11.25 4.70 12.69
C GLN A 30 11.16 3.21 13.00
N ASP A 31 11.69 2.41 12.09
CA ASP A 31 11.99 1.02 12.33
C ASP A 31 13.31 0.90 13.10
N ILE A 32 13.23 0.52 14.37
CA ILE A 32 14.42 0.31 15.19
C ILE A 32 14.97 -1.08 14.87
N PRO A 33 16.26 -1.20 14.49
CA PRO A 33 16.84 -2.47 14.12
C PRO A 33 16.77 -3.49 15.27
N ASN A 34 16.42 -4.72 14.93
CA ASN A 34 16.35 -5.87 15.83
C ASN A 34 17.20 -7.03 15.25
N GLU A 35 17.27 -8.17 15.96
CA GLU A 35 18.07 -9.34 15.55
C GLU A 35 17.72 -9.93 14.17
N ARG A 36 16.58 -9.53 13.59
CA ARG A 36 16.10 -9.95 12.27
C ARG A 36 16.18 -8.84 11.22
N SER A 37 16.58 -7.63 11.59
CA SER A 37 16.67 -6.49 10.68
C SER A 37 17.88 -6.64 9.75
N LEU A 38 17.71 -6.23 8.49
CA LEU A 38 18.77 -6.18 7.48
C LEU A 38 19.53 -4.84 7.47
N HIS A 39 19.13 -3.92 8.35
CA HIS A 39 19.69 -2.58 8.50
C HIS A 39 20.26 -2.38 9.90
N ASP A 40 21.35 -1.61 9.99
CA ASP A 40 22.03 -1.30 11.27
C ASP A 40 21.61 0.06 11.86
N LYS A 41 20.83 0.86 11.12
CA LYS A 41 20.43 2.23 11.51
C LYS A 41 18.91 2.38 11.44
N PRO A 42 18.27 3.11 12.36
CA PRO A 42 16.83 3.33 12.28
C PRO A 42 16.39 3.89 10.92
N VAL A 43 15.39 3.25 10.30
CA VAL A 43 14.87 3.63 8.97
C VAL A 43 13.47 4.23 9.10
N PRO A 44 13.17 5.39 8.49
CA PRO A 44 11.83 5.97 8.52
C PRO A 44 10.75 5.06 7.88
N ARG A 45 9.67 4.73 8.61
CA ARG A 45 8.51 3.96 8.09
C ARG A 45 7.38 4.85 7.59
N VAL A 46 7.70 5.83 6.76
CA VAL A 46 6.73 6.83 6.25
C VAL A 46 6.57 6.80 4.73
N GLY A 47 7.33 5.95 4.03
CA GLY A 47 7.34 5.89 2.56
C GLY A 47 5.98 5.52 1.94
N GLY A 48 5.22 4.64 2.59
CA GLY A 48 3.88 4.26 2.13
C GLY A 48 2.91 5.44 2.01
N ILE A 49 3.03 6.45 2.88
CA ILE A 49 2.19 7.66 2.84
C ILE A 49 2.47 8.47 1.56
N ALA A 50 3.75 8.63 1.22
CA ALA A 50 4.16 9.33 0.01
C ALA A 50 3.73 8.58 -1.25
N LEU A 51 3.87 7.24 -1.27
CA LEU A 51 3.41 6.40 -2.38
C LEU A 51 1.90 6.50 -2.59
N MET A 52 1.10 6.39 -1.52
CA MET A 52 -0.36 6.50 -1.63
C MET A 52 -0.78 7.87 -2.18
N ALA A 53 -0.16 8.96 -1.70
CA ALA A 53 -0.44 10.30 -2.20
C ALA A 53 -0.08 10.46 -3.69
N GLY A 54 1.05 9.90 -4.13
CA GLY A 54 1.43 9.84 -5.54
C GLY A 54 0.40 9.14 -6.41
N VAL A 55 0.03 7.91 -6.03
CA VAL A 55 -0.98 7.10 -6.75
C VAL A 55 -2.31 7.83 -6.84
N MET A 56 -2.79 8.44 -5.75
CA MET A 56 -4.04 9.21 -5.74
C MET A 56 -3.96 10.45 -6.64
N SER A 57 -2.82 11.17 -6.65
CA SER A 57 -2.64 12.34 -7.52
C SER A 57 -2.68 11.96 -9.01
N GLY A 58 -2.05 10.85 -9.40
CA GLY A 58 -2.11 10.33 -10.76
C GLY A 58 -3.52 9.83 -11.11
N TRP A 59 -4.17 9.13 -10.19
CA TRP A 59 -5.55 8.63 -10.36
C TRP A 59 -6.53 9.77 -10.67
N MET A 60 -6.51 10.85 -9.88
CA MET A 60 -7.38 12.01 -10.08
C MET A 60 -7.25 12.64 -11.47
N LEU A 61 -6.08 12.53 -12.11
CA LEU A 61 -5.84 13.05 -13.46
C LEU A 61 -6.25 12.08 -14.57
N LEU A 62 -6.26 10.77 -14.28
CA LEU A 62 -6.62 9.73 -15.24
C LEU A 62 -8.11 9.44 -15.24
N VAL A 63 -8.70 9.34 -14.05
CA VAL A 63 -10.07 8.89 -13.85
C VAL A 63 -10.82 10.04 -13.20
N GLY A 64 -11.71 10.68 -13.96
CA GLY A 64 -12.60 11.74 -13.45
C GLY A 64 -13.68 11.24 -12.49
N SER A 65 -13.68 9.95 -12.15
CA SER A 65 -14.62 9.33 -11.22
C SER A 65 -13.90 8.45 -10.19
N LEU A 66 -14.45 8.42 -8.98
CA LEU A 66 -13.94 7.57 -7.92
C LEU A 66 -14.49 6.15 -8.10
N ALA A 67 -13.66 5.23 -8.62
CA ALA A 67 -14.01 3.81 -8.65
C ALA A 67 -13.95 3.28 -7.21
N TRP A 68 -15.08 3.33 -6.49
CA TRP A 68 -15.15 3.01 -5.07
C TRP A 68 -14.59 1.62 -4.75
N TRP A 69 -14.77 0.65 -5.65
CA TRP A 69 -14.29 -0.72 -5.50
C TRP A 69 -12.77 -0.87 -5.69
N ILE A 70 -12.07 0.18 -6.10
CA ILE A 70 -10.60 0.25 -6.08
C ILE A 70 -10.16 1.11 -4.90
N VAL A 71 -10.71 2.32 -4.79
CA VAL A 71 -10.26 3.32 -3.82
C VAL A 71 -10.53 2.88 -2.38
N LEU A 72 -11.71 2.31 -2.10
CA LEU A 72 -12.08 1.85 -0.76
C LEU A 72 -11.19 0.71 -0.26
N PRO A 73 -11.01 -0.41 -0.99
CA PRO A 73 -10.10 -1.46 -0.54
C PRO A 73 -8.64 -1.02 -0.50
N ALA A 74 -8.17 -0.20 -1.45
CA ALA A 74 -6.79 0.34 -1.40
C ALA A 74 -6.56 1.21 -0.17
N SER A 75 -7.51 2.09 0.17
CA SER A 75 -7.45 2.92 1.37
C SER A 75 -7.53 2.07 2.64
N GLY A 76 -8.38 1.04 2.65
CA GLY A 76 -8.51 0.09 3.75
C GLY A 76 -7.23 -0.69 4.01
N LEU A 77 -6.58 -1.21 2.96
CA LEU A 77 -5.29 -1.89 3.06
C LEU A 77 -4.20 -0.95 3.55
N PHE A 78 -4.14 0.28 3.03
CA PHE A 78 -3.18 1.27 3.51
C PHE A 78 -3.35 1.57 5.01
N MET A 79 -4.57 1.75 5.49
CA MET A 79 -4.84 1.96 6.91
C MET A 79 -4.51 0.72 7.75
N LEU A 80 -4.78 -0.48 7.23
CA LEU A 80 -4.40 -1.74 7.88
C LEU A 80 -2.88 -1.86 8.02
N SER A 81 -2.12 -1.54 6.97
CA SER A 81 -0.65 -1.54 6.98
C SER A 81 -0.10 -0.51 7.97
N LEU A 82 -0.62 0.71 7.98
CA LEU A 82 -0.21 1.73 8.97
C LEU A 82 -0.51 1.29 10.41
N LEU A 83 -1.64 0.62 10.62
CA LEU A 83 -2.00 0.09 11.93
C LEU A 83 -1.07 -1.06 12.34
N ASP A 84 -0.68 -1.91 11.39
CA ASP A 84 0.31 -2.98 11.58
C ASP A 84 1.68 -2.42 11.98
N ASP A 85 2.15 -1.38 11.30
CA ASP A 85 3.41 -0.72 11.61
C ASP A 85 3.45 -0.14 13.02
N VAL A 86 2.33 0.38 13.51
CA VAL A 86 2.25 1.01 14.85
C VAL A 86 1.97 0.00 15.97
N ARG A 87 1.16 -1.03 15.72
CA ARG A 87 0.65 -1.94 16.77
C ARG A 87 1.16 -3.37 16.69
N GLY A 88 1.80 -3.78 15.59
CA GLY A 88 2.21 -5.16 15.34
C GLY A 88 1.02 -6.12 15.38
N LEU A 89 0.18 -6.08 14.35
CA LEU A 89 -1.04 -6.89 14.29
C LEU A 89 -0.72 -8.38 14.14
N SER A 90 -1.63 -9.22 14.64
CA SER A 90 -1.51 -10.66 14.46
C SER A 90 -1.64 -11.05 12.98
N PRO A 91 -1.00 -12.13 12.51
CA PRO A 91 -1.17 -12.63 11.14
C PRO A 91 -2.64 -12.88 10.75
N GLN A 92 -3.47 -13.32 11.71
CA GLN A 92 -4.90 -13.56 11.49
C GLN A 92 -5.66 -12.26 11.20
N THR A 93 -5.37 -11.19 11.94
CA THR A 93 -5.99 -9.87 11.73
C THR A 93 -5.64 -9.31 10.35
N ARG A 94 -4.38 -9.46 9.92
CA ARG A 94 -3.92 -8.99 8.60
C ARG A 94 -4.59 -9.76 7.47
N LEU A 95 -4.61 -11.09 7.56
CA LEU A 95 -5.27 -11.93 6.57
C LEU A 95 -6.77 -11.62 6.45
N PHE A 96 -7.45 -11.38 7.57
CA PHE A 96 -8.86 -10.97 7.56
C PHE A 96 -9.06 -9.63 6.84
N GLY A 97 -8.20 -8.64 7.11
CA GLY A 97 -8.24 -7.36 6.40
C GLY A 97 -7.98 -7.49 4.89
N HIS A 98 -7.02 -8.35 4.50
CA HIS A 98 -6.75 -8.64 3.08
C HIS A 98 -7.97 -9.30 2.39
N LEU A 99 -8.65 -10.23 3.06
CA LEU A 99 -9.86 -10.86 2.55
C LEU A 99 -11.01 -9.86 2.40
N LEU A 100 -11.21 -8.95 3.36
CA LEU A 100 -12.23 -7.91 3.27
C LEU A 100 -11.97 -6.94 2.12
N ALA A 101 -10.70 -6.53 1.93
CA ALA A 101 -10.31 -5.67 0.82
C ALA A 101 -10.53 -6.37 -0.53
N ALA A 102 -10.11 -7.63 -0.64
CA ALA A 102 -10.33 -8.44 -1.84
C ALA A 102 -11.83 -8.61 -2.13
N LEU A 103 -12.66 -8.87 -1.11
CA LEU A 103 -14.10 -8.99 -1.25
C LEU A 103 -14.73 -7.69 -1.78
N ALA A 104 -14.36 -6.54 -1.20
CA ALA A 104 -14.87 -5.24 -1.66
C ALA A 104 -14.48 -4.95 -3.12
N MET A 105 -13.23 -5.29 -3.49
CA MET A 105 -12.74 -5.13 -4.86
C MET A 105 -13.51 -5.99 -5.85
N VAL A 106 -13.59 -7.29 -5.60
CA VAL A 106 -14.24 -8.26 -6.50
C VAL A 106 -15.73 -7.98 -6.63
N SER A 107 -16.40 -7.55 -5.56
CA SER A 107 -17.82 -7.21 -5.56
C SER A 107 -18.17 -6.05 -6.48
N GLY A 108 -17.29 -5.05 -6.62
CA GLY A 108 -17.52 -3.92 -7.51
C GLY A 108 -16.85 -4.03 -8.88
N ALA A 109 -15.94 -4.99 -9.07
CA ALA A 109 -15.24 -5.22 -10.35
C ALA A 109 -16.11 -5.90 -11.43
N GLY A 110 -17.34 -6.32 -11.09
CA GLY A 110 -18.24 -6.97 -12.05
C GLY A 110 -17.81 -8.39 -12.44
N VAL A 111 -17.05 -9.07 -11.58
CA VAL A 111 -16.59 -10.45 -11.80
C VAL A 111 -17.79 -11.40 -11.79
N THR A 112 -17.85 -12.31 -12.75
CA THR A 112 -18.93 -13.30 -12.83
C THR A 112 -18.87 -14.30 -11.66
N LEU A 113 -20.00 -14.89 -11.30
CA LEU A 113 -20.08 -15.81 -10.16
C LEU A 113 -19.10 -16.99 -10.26
N LEU A 114 -18.86 -17.49 -11.48
CA LEU A 114 -17.89 -18.57 -11.75
C LEU A 114 -16.46 -18.18 -11.33
N TRP A 115 -16.08 -16.92 -11.52
CA TRP A 115 -14.75 -16.41 -11.24
C TRP A 115 -14.63 -15.69 -9.89
N PHE A 116 -15.74 -15.48 -9.19
CA PHE A 116 -15.77 -14.68 -7.95
C PHE A 116 -14.82 -15.23 -6.89
N ILE A 117 -14.93 -16.52 -6.55
CA ILE A 117 -14.09 -17.15 -5.52
C ILE A 117 -12.61 -17.23 -5.96
N PRO A 118 -12.27 -17.71 -7.17
CA PRO A 118 -10.88 -17.71 -7.64
C PRO A 118 -10.23 -16.32 -7.60
N VAL A 119 -10.90 -15.28 -8.09
CA VAL A 119 -10.35 -13.91 -8.13
C VAL A 119 -10.22 -13.33 -6.73
N LEU A 120 -11.18 -13.58 -5.84
CA LEU A 120 -11.11 -13.14 -4.44
C LEU A 120 -9.90 -13.76 -3.73
N LEU A 121 -9.74 -15.07 -3.83
CA LEU A 121 -8.62 -15.77 -3.20
C LEU A 121 -7.29 -15.34 -3.79
N PHE A 122 -7.22 -15.15 -5.11
CA PHE A 122 -6.03 -14.64 -5.79
C PHE A 122 -5.67 -13.23 -5.30
N ALA A 123 -6.63 -12.30 -5.23
CA ALA A 123 -6.38 -10.94 -4.77
C ALA A 123 -5.92 -10.88 -3.30
N ALA A 124 -6.55 -11.67 -2.42
CA ALA A 124 -6.14 -11.77 -1.02
C ALA A 124 -4.74 -12.39 -0.88
N TRP A 125 -4.45 -13.43 -1.66
CA TRP A 125 -3.13 -14.06 -1.71
C TRP A 125 -2.06 -13.10 -2.21
N MET A 126 -2.30 -12.39 -3.31
CA MET A 126 -1.38 -11.39 -3.87
C MET A 126 -1.05 -10.29 -2.84
N THR A 127 -2.07 -9.81 -2.13
CA THR A 127 -1.88 -8.79 -1.08
C THR A 127 -0.99 -9.32 0.05
N ASN A 128 -1.26 -10.54 0.51
CA ASN A 128 -0.44 -11.20 1.53
C ASN A 128 0.99 -11.49 1.05
N LEU A 129 1.17 -11.87 -0.22
CA LEU A 129 2.46 -12.12 -0.84
C LEU A 129 3.33 -10.86 -0.84
N TYR A 130 2.78 -9.72 -1.29
CA TYR A 130 3.52 -8.45 -1.28
C TYR A 130 3.82 -7.97 0.14
N ASN A 131 2.90 -8.13 1.09
CA ASN A 131 3.17 -7.82 2.49
C ASN A 131 4.30 -8.69 3.07
N PHE A 132 4.40 -9.95 2.66
CA PHE A 132 5.50 -10.84 3.06
C PHE A 132 6.83 -10.44 2.38
N MET A 133 6.80 -10.07 1.11
CA MET A 133 7.96 -9.62 0.33
C MET A 133 8.55 -8.29 0.83
N ASP A 134 7.74 -7.43 1.43
CA ASP A 134 8.15 -6.11 1.95
C ASP A 134 9.01 -6.19 3.23
N GLY A 135 9.30 -7.40 3.71
CA GLY A 135 10.26 -7.63 4.80
C GLY A 135 11.73 -7.48 4.38
N SER A 136 12.02 -7.18 3.11
CA SER A 136 13.37 -6.98 2.59
C SER A 136 13.45 -5.68 1.79
N ASP A 137 14.48 -4.88 2.07
CA ASP A 137 14.66 -3.55 1.47
C ASP A 137 14.58 -3.59 -0.07
N GLY A 138 13.59 -2.89 -0.62
CA GLY A 138 13.42 -2.69 -2.06
C GLY A 138 12.89 -3.89 -2.85
N LEU A 139 12.69 -5.07 -2.25
CA LEU A 139 12.24 -6.27 -2.96
C LEU A 139 10.79 -6.14 -3.44
N ALA A 140 9.86 -5.77 -2.55
CA ALA A 140 8.46 -5.60 -2.91
C ALA A 140 8.26 -4.49 -3.97
N GLY A 141 8.94 -3.35 -3.78
CA GLY A 141 8.86 -2.22 -4.71
C GLY A 141 9.47 -2.50 -6.09
N GLY A 142 10.52 -3.32 -6.17
CA GLY A 142 11.14 -3.70 -7.44
C GLY A 142 10.35 -4.72 -8.26
N MET A 143 9.45 -5.47 -7.62
CA MET A 143 8.64 -6.52 -8.27
C MET A 143 7.22 -6.06 -8.66
N ALA A 144 6.75 -4.95 -8.10
CA ALA A 144 5.43 -4.35 -8.35
C ALA A 144 5.37 -3.60 -9.69
#